data_AF-A0A6G3ZBF7-F1
#
_entry.id   AF-A0A6G3ZBF7-F1
#
_cell.length_a   1.000
_cell.length_b   1.000
_cell.length_c   1.000
_cell.angle_alpha   90.00
_cell.angle_beta   90.00
_cell.angle_gamma   90.00
#
_symmetry.space_group_name_H-M   'P 1'
#
loop_
_entity.id
_entity.type
_entity.pdbx_description
1 polymer ?
#
loop_
_entity_poly.entity_id
_entity_poly.type
_entity_poly.pdbx_seq_one_letter_code
_entity_poly.pdbx_strand_id
1 'polypeptide(L)'
;MYKIAKRFNSVSLRNILIIPFVIQIVCAVSVVGYLSFRAGQKAVADLANQLIDETSDRIEQKLEDYLATASLVNQINHDLIQTGNLDATDPERLGKHFWQQLQQFNAVDYIYFANESGGIVSVGRDPTHGFNIFPSLMALLVVILGVMPWTTLATLEHLLTSDKF
;
A
#
# COMPACT_ATOMS: atom_id res chain seq x y z
N MET A 1 -79.20 -7.20 -13.48
CA MET A 1 -77.95 -6.53 -13.06
C MET A 1 -78.22 -5.41 -12.05
N TYR A 2 -78.75 -5.71 -10.85
CA TYR A 2 -79.12 -4.68 -9.85
C TYR A 2 -78.78 -5.13 -8.41
N LYS A 3 -77.61 -5.73 -8.20
CA LYS A 3 -77.19 -6.21 -6.87
C LYS A 3 -75.82 -5.73 -6.40
N ILE A 4 -75.18 -4.84 -7.16
CA ILE A 4 -73.90 -4.22 -6.76
C ILE A 4 -74.12 -2.89 -6.04
N ALA A 5 -75.26 -2.21 -6.25
CA ALA A 5 -75.51 -0.87 -5.71
C ALA A 5 -76.01 -0.84 -4.25
N LYS A 6 -76.47 -1.95 -3.66
CA LYS A 6 -77.12 -1.97 -2.33
C LYS A 6 -76.16 -2.22 -1.15
N ARG A 7 -74.88 -1.85 -1.29
CA ARG A 7 -73.87 -1.99 -0.21
C ARG A 7 -73.28 -0.66 0.29
N PHE A 8 -73.67 0.48 -0.28
CA PHE A 8 -73.12 1.79 0.06
C PHE A 8 -74.00 2.65 0.97
N ASN A 9 -75.14 2.13 1.47
CA ASN A 9 -76.14 2.95 2.15
C ASN A 9 -75.80 3.33 3.62
N SER A 10 -74.57 3.06 4.08
CA SER A 10 -74.06 3.43 5.41
C SER A 10 -72.60 3.92 5.40
N VAL A 11 -72.02 4.17 4.22
CA VAL A 11 -70.63 4.59 4.07
C VAL A 11 -70.60 6.05 3.63
N SER A 12 -70.00 6.92 4.44
CA SER A 12 -69.86 8.35 4.14
C SER A 12 -69.21 8.55 2.77
N LEU A 13 -69.78 9.45 1.94
CA LEU A 13 -69.27 9.79 0.59
C LEU A 13 -67.78 10.15 0.60
N ARG A 14 -67.32 10.71 1.73
CA ARG A 14 -65.91 11.01 2.01
C ARG A 14 -65.01 9.77 1.93
N ASN A 15 -65.44 8.62 2.43
CA ASN A 15 -64.63 7.41 2.48
C ASN A 15 -64.49 6.75 1.11
N ILE A 16 -65.53 6.83 0.27
CA ILE A 16 -65.50 6.32 -1.11
C ILE A 16 -64.46 7.04 -1.96
N LEU A 17 -64.21 8.33 -1.70
CA LEU A 17 -63.27 9.13 -2.48
C LEU A 17 -61.85 9.11 -1.92
N ILE A 18 -61.68 9.16 -0.59
CA ILE A 18 -60.36 9.29 0.05
C ILE A 18 -59.59 7.96 0.01
N ILE A 19 -60.25 6.83 0.32
CA ILE A 19 -59.58 5.53 0.42
C ILE A 19 -58.86 5.13 -0.88
N PRO A 20 -59.48 5.15 -2.08
CA PRO A 20 -58.77 4.76 -3.30
C PRO A 20 -57.62 5.71 -3.63
N PHE A 21 -57.75 7.00 -3.33
CA PHE A 21 -56.70 8.00 -3.59
C PHE A 21 -55.47 7.79 -2.69
N VAL A 22 -55.69 7.50 -1.40
CA VAL A 22 -54.60 7.17 -0.47
C VAL A 22 -53.92 5.88 -0.88
N ILE A 23 -54.67 4.85 -1.25
CA ILE A 23 -54.11 3.58 -1.73
C ILE A 23 -53.23 3.83 -2.96
N GLN A 24 -53.71 4.63 -3.92
CA GLN A 24 -52.95 4.95 -5.13
C GLN A 24 -51.63 5.67 -4.81
N ILE A 25 -51.64 6.63 -3.88
CA ILE A 25 -50.43 7.34 -3.44
C ILE A 25 -49.46 6.36 -2.77
N VAL A 26 -49.93 5.55 -1.82
CA VAL A 26 -49.09 4.57 -1.12
C VAL A 26 -48.48 3.60 -2.13
N CYS A 27 -49.26 3.05 -3.06
CA CYS A 27 -48.74 2.18 -4.11
C CYS A 27 -47.66 2.88 -4.95
N ALA A 28 -47.91 4.10 -5.41
CA ALA A 28 -46.93 4.84 -6.22
C ALA A 28 -45.63 5.10 -5.45
N VAL A 29 -45.73 5.60 -4.21
CA VAL A 29 -44.58 5.90 -3.36
C VAL A 29 -43.81 4.62 -2.99
N SER A 30 -44.50 3.51 -2.70
CA SER A 30 -43.85 2.23 -2.42
C SER A 30 -43.08 1.71 -3.62
N VAL A 31 -43.63 1.82 -4.83
CA VAL A 31 -42.94 1.40 -6.07
C VAL A 31 -41.71 2.27 -6.31
N VAL A 32 -41.85 3.59 -6.23
CA VAL A 32 -40.71 4.51 -6.40
C VAL A 32 -39.67 4.29 -5.32
N GLY A 33 -40.08 4.11 -4.06
CA GLY A 33 -39.18 3.82 -2.95
C GLY A 33 -38.40 2.53 -3.14
N TYR A 34 -39.06 1.46 -3.59
CA TYR A 34 -38.41 0.18 -3.90
C TYR A 34 -37.42 0.30 -5.05
N LEU A 35 -37.80 0.96 -6.15
CA LEU A 35 -36.92 1.17 -7.30
C LEU A 35 -35.72 2.04 -6.93
N SER A 36 -35.93 3.12 -6.17
CA SER A 36 -34.87 3.99 -5.67
C SER A 36 -33.90 3.25 -4.76
N PHE A 37 -34.40 2.41 -3.87
CA PHE A 37 -33.56 1.60 -2.99
C PHE A 37 -32.70 0.61 -3.78
N ARG A 38 -33.30 -0.10 -4.75
CA ARG A 38 -32.58 -1.05 -5.61
C ARG A 38 -31.54 -0.34 -6.50
N ALA A 39 -31.89 0.82 -7.06
CA ALA A 39 -30.97 1.63 -7.84
C ALA A 39 -29.81 2.14 -6.98
N GLY A 40 -30.09 2.59 -5.76
CA GLY A 40 -29.08 3.03 -4.80
C GLY A 40 -28.11 1.91 -4.42
N GLN A 41 -28.63 0.71 -4.12
CA GLN A 41 -27.77 -0.46 -3.85
C GLN A 41 -26.84 -0.77 -5.03
N LYS A 42 -27.36 -0.74 -6.25
CA LYS A 42 -26.55 -0.99 -7.45
C LYS A 42 -25.48 0.10 -7.63
N ALA A 43 -25.86 1.37 -7.52
CA ALA A 43 -24.92 2.48 -7.69
C ALA A 43 -23.78 2.44 -6.65
N VAL A 44 -24.09 2.11 -5.40
CA VAL A 44 -23.08 1.95 -4.35
C VAL A 44 -22.18 0.75 -4.61
N ALA A 45 -22.73 -0.39 -5.03
CA ALA A 45 -21.94 -1.58 -5.36
C ALA A 45 -21.01 -1.33 -6.55
N ASP A 46 -21.52 -0.70 -7.62
CA ASP A 46 -20.75 -0.35 -8.81
C ASP A 46 -19.62 0.63 -8.46
N LEU A 47 -19.90 1.64 -7.62
CA LEU A 47 -18.88 2.60 -7.15
C LEU A 47 -17.82 1.93 -6.27
N ALA A 48 -18.23 1.04 -5.36
CA ALA A 48 -17.30 0.32 -4.51
C ALA A 48 -16.36 -0.58 -5.33
N ASN A 49 -16.89 -1.29 -6.33
CA ASN A 49 -16.08 -2.10 -7.24
C ASN A 49 -15.11 -1.24 -8.04
N GLN A 50 -15.58 -0.14 -8.64
CA GLN A 50 -14.71 0.79 -9.37
C GLN A 50 -13.56 1.33 -8.52
N LEU A 51 -13.83 1.68 -7.26
CA LEU A 51 -12.81 2.18 -6.34
C LEU A 51 -11.77 1.09 -6.00
N ILE A 52 -12.21 -0.16 -5.81
CA ILE A 52 -11.33 -1.30 -5.56
C ILE A 52 -10.44 -1.56 -6.79
N ASP A 53 -11.02 -1.56 -7.99
CA ASP A 53 -10.30 -1.78 -9.24
C ASP A 53 -9.27 -0.66 -9.47
N GLU A 54 -9.68 0.62 -9.37
CA GLU A 54 -8.78 1.76 -9.52
C GLU A 54 -7.64 1.75 -8.50
N THR A 55 -7.95 1.38 -7.25
CA THR A 55 -6.92 1.25 -6.21
C THR A 55 -5.95 0.11 -6.53
N SER A 56 -6.46 -1.01 -7.04
CA SER A 56 -5.66 -2.18 -7.38
C SER A 56 -4.74 -1.91 -8.56
N ASP A 57 -5.28 -1.32 -9.64
CA ASP A 57 -4.51 -0.89 -10.82
C ASP A 57 -3.42 0.10 -10.42
N ARG A 58 -3.72 1.04 -9.52
CA ARG A 58 -2.73 2.00 -9.03
C ARG A 58 -1.64 1.36 -8.18
N ILE A 59 -1.97 0.34 -7.39
CA ILE A 59 -0.99 -0.44 -6.63
C ILE A 59 -0.09 -1.21 -7.59
N GLU A 60 -0.66 -1.88 -8.58
CA GLU A 60 0.06 -2.64 -9.61
C GLU A 60 1.02 -1.75 -10.38
N GLN A 61 0.55 -0.62 -10.93
CA GLN A 61 1.38 0.35 -11.65
C GLN A 61 2.56 0.84 -10.79
N LYS A 62 2.30 1.21 -9.53
CA LYS A 62 3.39 1.62 -8.63
C LYS A 62 4.38 0.48 -8.42
N LEU A 63 3.90 -0.73 -8.17
CA LEU A 63 4.76 -1.89 -7.94
C LEU A 63 5.61 -2.22 -9.17
N GLU A 64 5.03 -2.18 -10.37
CA GLU A 64 5.75 -2.35 -11.63
C GLU A 64 6.84 -1.30 -11.80
N ASP A 65 6.53 -0.02 -11.58
CA ASP A 65 7.52 1.07 -11.69
C ASP A 65 8.67 0.91 -10.68
N TYR A 66 8.34 0.58 -9.42
CA TYR A 66 9.33 0.33 -8.38
C TYR A 66 10.24 -0.85 -8.74
N LEU A 67 9.66 -1.98 -9.15
CA LEU A 67 10.42 -3.19 -9.48
C LEU A 67 11.23 -3.02 -10.77
N ALA A 68 10.69 -2.36 -11.79
CA ALA A 68 11.40 -2.08 -13.03
C ALA A 68 12.63 -1.19 -12.77
N THR A 69 12.47 -0.13 -11.99
CA THR A 69 13.58 0.76 -11.63
C THR A 69 14.62 0.06 -10.78
N ALA A 70 14.21 -0.70 -9.75
CA ALA A 70 15.13 -1.46 -8.90
C ALA A 70 15.90 -2.53 -9.70
N SER A 71 15.23 -3.23 -10.61
CA SER A 71 15.85 -4.21 -11.50
C SER A 71 16.88 -3.56 -12.42
N LEU A 72 16.57 -2.39 -13.01
CA LEU A 72 17.50 -1.64 -13.84
C LEU A 72 18.76 -1.21 -13.06
N VAL A 73 18.59 -0.69 -11.84
CA VAL A 73 19.73 -0.31 -10.98
C VAL A 73 20.62 -1.52 -10.67
N ASN A 74 20.01 -2.67 -10.37
CA ASN A 74 20.75 -3.91 -10.14
C ASN A 74 21.51 -4.38 -11.38
N GLN A 75 20.91 -4.32 -12.57
CA GLN A 75 21.58 -4.69 -13.82
C GLN A 75 22.78 -3.78 -14.10
N ILE A 76 22.62 -2.46 -13.96
CA ILE A 76 23.71 -1.50 -14.14
C ILE A 76 24.87 -1.82 -13.17
N ASN A 77 24.56 -2.10 -11.91
CA ASN A 77 25.59 -2.40 -10.91
C ASN A 77 26.27 -3.74 -11.17
N HIS A 78 25.50 -4.76 -11.53
CA HIS A 78 26.04 -6.05 -11.92
C HIS A 78 27.00 -5.93 -13.11
N ASP A 79 26.60 -5.21 -14.16
CA ASP A 79 27.40 -5.04 -15.36
C ASP A 79 28.69 -4.29 -15.06
N LEU A 80 28.63 -3.19 -14.30
CA LEU A 80 29.82 -2.42 -13.90
C LEU A 80 30.81 -3.24 -13.06
N ILE A 81 30.29 -4.11 -12.17
CA ILE A 81 31.13 -5.02 -11.38
C ILE A 81 31.75 -6.08 -12.29
N GLN A 82 30.96 -6.68 -13.18
CA GLN A 82 31.41 -7.73 -14.08
C GLN A 82 32.46 -7.22 -15.08
N THR A 83 32.32 -5.99 -15.57
CA THR A 83 33.30 -5.36 -16.46
C THR A 83 34.52 -4.80 -15.73
N GLY A 84 34.54 -4.85 -14.39
CA GLY A 84 35.61 -4.31 -13.55
C GLY A 84 35.64 -2.78 -13.50
N ASN A 85 34.59 -2.10 -13.97
CA ASN A 85 34.44 -0.65 -13.89
C ASN A 85 34.05 -0.19 -12.48
N LEU A 86 33.51 -1.08 -11.66
CA LEU A 86 33.22 -0.87 -10.24
C LEU A 86 33.82 -2.01 -9.42
N ASP A 87 34.76 -1.68 -8.54
CA ASP A 87 35.42 -2.69 -7.70
C ASP A 87 34.51 -3.09 -6.53
N ALA A 88 34.05 -4.35 -6.54
CA ALA A 88 33.21 -4.93 -5.51
C ALA A 88 33.91 -5.11 -4.15
N THR A 89 35.24 -4.92 -4.09
CA THR A 89 36.04 -5.04 -2.86
C THR A 89 36.39 -3.69 -2.24
N ASP A 90 36.07 -2.58 -2.91
CA ASP A 90 36.31 -1.21 -2.45
C ASP A 90 35.01 -0.57 -1.92
N PRO A 91 34.78 -0.61 -0.58
CA PRO A 91 33.54 -0.12 -0.01
C PRO A 91 33.33 1.39 -0.14
N GLU A 92 34.42 2.17 -0.24
CA GLU A 92 34.34 3.62 -0.37
C GLU A 92 33.87 4.00 -1.79
N ARG A 93 34.44 3.36 -2.82
CA ARG A 93 34.00 3.57 -4.21
C ARG A 93 32.58 3.07 -4.44
N LEU A 94 32.23 1.90 -3.90
CA LEU A 94 30.87 1.37 -3.96
C LEU A 94 29.86 2.35 -3.33
N GLY A 95 30.11 2.79 -2.11
CA GLY A 95 29.14 3.65 -1.43
C GLY A 95 29.03 5.03 -2.07
N LYS A 96 30.10 5.60 -2.63
CA LYS A 96 30.03 6.84 -3.42
C LYS A 96 29.19 6.67 -4.68
N HIS A 97 29.38 5.55 -5.40
CA HIS A 97 28.58 5.21 -6.59
C HIS A 97 27.11 5.03 -6.23
N PHE A 98 26.79 4.28 -5.18
CA PHE A 98 25.42 4.09 -4.71
C PHE A 98 24.77 5.39 -4.24
N TRP A 99 25.51 6.28 -3.57
CA TRP A 99 24.99 7.61 -3.22
C TRP A 99 24.61 8.41 -4.46
N GLN A 100 25.46 8.41 -5.49
CA GLN A 100 25.17 9.08 -6.76
C GLN A 100 23.99 8.46 -7.51
N GLN A 101 23.85 7.13 -7.48
CA GLN A 101 22.70 6.44 -8.05
C GLN A 101 21.42 6.78 -7.31
N LEU A 102 21.44 6.84 -5.98
CA LEU A 102 20.28 7.27 -5.22
C LEU A 102 19.84 8.66 -5.68
N GLN A 103 20.74 9.63 -5.86
CA GLN A 103 20.36 10.96 -6.36
C GLN A 103 19.72 10.96 -7.77
N GLN A 104 20.01 9.97 -8.60
CA GLN A 104 19.48 9.85 -9.97
C GLN A 104 18.16 9.07 -10.03
N PHE A 105 18.05 8.01 -9.23
CA PHE A 105 16.89 7.12 -9.19
C PHE A 105 16.03 7.43 -7.96
N ASN A 106 15.09 8.37 -8.12
CA ASN A 106 14.18 8.79 -7.04
C ASN A 106 13.24 7.71 -6.52
N ALA A 107 13.01 6.64 -7.29
CA ALA A 107 12.19 5.50 -6.86
C ALA A 107 12.95 4.50 -5.97
N VAL A 108 14.26 4.67 -5.78
CA VAL A 108 15.09 3.79 -4.94
C VAL A 108 15.44 4.50 -3.64
N ASP A 109 15.05 3.90 -2.52
CA ASP A 109 15.30 4.45 -1.19
C ASP A 109 16.65 3.99 -0.61
N TYR A 110 17.05 2.77 -0.94
CA TYR A 110 18.26 2.12 -0.44
C TYR A 110 18.93 1.28 -1.51
N ILE A 111 20.26 1.28 -1.51
CA ILE A 111 21.08 0.32 -2.26
C ILE A 111 21.99 -0.39 -1.25
N TYR A 112 22.01 -1.71 -1.33
CA TYR A 112 22.78 -2.58 -0.46
C TYR A 112 23.62 -3.55 -1.28
N PHE A 113 24.87 -3.72 -0.88
CA PHE A 113 25.79 -4.68 -1.48
C PHE A 113 26.55 -5.43 -0.38
N ALA A 114 26.72 -6.73 -0.59
CA ALA A 114 27.53 -7.60 0.26
C ALA A 114 28.40 -8.51 -0.62
N ASN A 115 29.62 -8.78 -0.18
CA ASN A 115 30.54 -9.72 -0.83
C ASN A 115 30.96 -10.86 0.10
N GLU A 116 31.51 -11.93 -0.48
CA GLU A 116 31.99 -13.11 0.24
C GLU A 116 33.18 -12.83 1.17
N SER A 117 33.91 -11.72 0.93
CA SER A 117 35.00 -11.25 1.80
C SER A 117 34.50 -10.58 3.09
N GLY A 118 33.18 -10.52 3.32
CA GLY A 118 32.58 -10.00 4.54
C GLY A 118 32.40 -8.48 4.54
N GLY A 119 32.55 -7.81 3.40
CA GLY A 119 32.30 -6.38 3.24
C GLY A 119 30.83 -6.10 2.93
N ILE A 120 30.23 -5.16 3.68
CA ILE A 120 28.87 -4.68 3.45
C ILE A 120 28.89 -3.17 3.25
N VAL A 121 28.23 -2.72 2.19
CA VAL A 121 28.05 -1.32 1.85
C VAL A 121 26.57 -1.04 1.70
N SER A 122 26.08 -0.05 2.44
CA SER A 122 24.69 0.37 2.39
C SER A 122 24.59 1.88 2.31
N VAL A 123 23.71 2.37 1.45
CA VAL A 123 23.43 3.79 1.32
C VAL A 123 21.91 3.98 1.25
N GLY A 124 21.40 4.96 2.00
CA GLY A 124 20.00 5.32 2.06
C GLY A 124 19.77 6.81 1.98
N ARG A 125 18.54 7.21 1.64
CA ARG A 125 18.13 8.62 1.58
C ARG A 125 17.84 9.26 2.94
N ASP A 126 17.58 8.46 3.96
CA ASP A 126 17.27 8.96 5.31
C ASP A 126 18.54 9.57 5.96
N PRO A 127 18.51 10.82 6.45
CA PRO A 127 19.65 11.45 7.14
C PRO A 127 20.12 10.71 8.40
N THR A 128 19.29 9.83 8.98
CA THR A 128 19.72 8.92 10.06
C THR A 128 20.57 7.74 9.58
N HIS A 129 20.53 7.42 8.29
CA HIS A 129 21.22 6.29 7.64
C HIS A 129 22.07 6.74 6.44
N GLY A 130 22.58 7.97 6.48
CA GLY A 130 23.45 8.54 5.46
C GLY A 130 24.81 7.84 5.46
N PHE A 131 24.95 6.83 4.58
CA PHE A 131 26.18 6.09 4.31
C PHE A 131 26.72 5.30 5.52
N ASN A 132 26.42 3.99 5.57
CA ASN A 132 26.94 3.10 6.61
C ASN A 132 27.80 2.00 5.97
N ILE A 133 29.10 2.02 6.27
CA ILE A 133 30.02 0.91 6.00
C ILE A 133 30.15 0.11 7.28
N PHE A 134 29.56 -1.09 7.33
CA PHE A 134 29.70 -1.98 8.49
C PHE A 134 30.79 -3.02 8.22
N PRO A 135 31.83 -3.14 9.07
CA PRO A 135 32.73 -4.29 9.02
C PRO A 135 31.96 -5.58 9.36
N SER A 136 32.44 -6.73 8.85
CA SER A 136 31.79 -8.05 8.89
C SER A 136 31.12 -8.44 10.23
N LEU A 137 31.75 -8.13 11.36
CA LEU A 137 31.22 -8.45 12.70
C LEU A 137 30.03 -7.57 13.11
N MET A 138 29.97 -6.32 12.63
CA MET A 138 28.88 -5.38 12.94
C MET A 138 27.62 -5.68 12.13
N ALA A 139 27.77 -6.16 10.90
CA ALA A 139 26.64 -6.60 10.10
C ALA A 139 25.93 -7.82 10.69
N LEU A 140 26.71 -8.77 11.21
CA LEU A 140 26.17 -9.93 11.94
C LEU A 140 25.43 -9.47 13.20
N LEU A 141 25.95 -8.43 13.88
CA LEU A 141 25.24 -7.77 14.97
C LEU A 141 23.91 -7.21 14.46
N VAL A 142 23.87 -6.31 13.47
CA VAL A 142 22.61 -5.69 12.97
C VAL A 142 21.54 -6.70 12.56
N VAL A 143 21.92 -7.81 11.91
CA VAL A 143 20.98 -8.91 11.57
C VAL A 143 20.45 -9.61 12.82
N ILE A 144 21.29 -9.82 13.84
CA ILE A 144 20.88 -10.33 15.15
C ILE A 144 20.02 -9.30 15.89
N LEU A 145 20.33 -8.00 15.80
CA LEU A 145 19.64 -6.90 16.48
C LEU A 145 18.21 -6.70 15.98
N GLY A 146 17.91 -7.05 14.72
CA GLY A 146 16.52 -7.10 14.21
C GLY A 146 15.67 -8.22 14.82
N VAL A 147 16.30 -9.22 15.43
CA VAL A 147 15.65 -10.37 16.12
C VAL A 147 15.81 -10.27 17.64
N MET A 148 16.70 -9.42 18.13
CA MET A 148 17.05 -9.27 19.55
C MET A 148 16.23 -8.18 20.25
N PRO A 149 15.80 -8.40 21.51
CA PRO A 149 15.21 -7.36 22.34
C PRO A 149 16.18 -6.19 22.60
N TRP A 150 15.67 -4.95 22.61
CA TRP A 150 16.45 -3.71 22.89
C TRP A 150 17.28 -3.73 24.20
N THR A 151 16.93 -4.58 25.16
CA THR A 151 17.70 -4.77 26.39
C THR A 151 19.04 -5.48 26.18
N THR A 152 19.10 -6.38 25.18
CA THR A 152 20.31 -7.11 24.80
C THR A 152 21.26 -6.25 23.95
N LEU A 153 20.70 -5.29 23.20
CA LEU A 153 21.41 -4.25 22.47
C LEU A 153 22.30 -3.39 23.38
N ALA A 154 21.69 -2.83 24.42
CA ALA A 154 22.39 -1.93 25.36
C ALA A 154 23.54 -2.61 26.11
N THR A 155 23.46 -3.93 26.32
CA THR A 155 24.51 -4.70 26.99
C THR A 155 25.67 -5.03 26.04
N LEU A 156 25.41 -5.25 24.75
CA LEU A 156 26.44 -5.52 23.75
C LEU A 156 27.21 -4.26 23.33
N GLU A 157 26.53 -3.12 23.22
CA GLU A 157 27.20 -1.82 22.98
C GLU A 157 28.19 -1.49 24.10
N HIS A 158 27.81 -1.74 25.36
CA HIS A 158 28.69 -1.54 26.51
C HIS A 158 29.90 -2.49 26.50
N LEU A 159 29.72 -3.75 26.04
CA LEU A 159 30.82 -4.73 25.96
C LEU A 159 31.79 -4.43 24.83
N LEU A 160 31.30 -3.99 23.67
CA LEU A 160 32.14 -3.68 22.49
C LEU A 160 32.88 -2.34 22.63
N THR A 161 32.35 -1.42 23.43
CA THR A 161 33.01 -0.13 23.74
C THR A 161 34.02 -0.25 24.88
N SER A 162 33.89 -1.27 25.74
CA SER A 162 34.78 -1.53 26.88
C SER A 162 36.15 -2.12 26.50
N ASP A 163 36.35 -2.55 25.27
CA ASP A 163 37.61 -3.16 24.79
C ASP A 163 38.43 -2.20 23.89
N LYS A 164 38.11 -0.90 23.94
CA LYS A 164 38.86 0.16 23.24
C LYS A 164 39.53 1.18 24.16
N PHE A 165 39.85 0.79 25.38
CA PHE A 165 40.92 1.41 26.19
C PHE A 165 41.72 0.35 26.94
#